data_AF-A0A358AAN2-F1
#
_entry.id   AF-A0A358AAN2-F1
#
_cell.length_a   1.000
_cell.length_b   1.000
_cell.length_c   1.000
_cell.angle_alpha   90.00
_cell.angle_beta   90.00
_cell.angle_gamma   90.00
#
_symmetry.space_group_name_H-M   'P 1'
#
loop_
_entity.id
_entity.type
_entity.pdbx_description
1 polymer ?
#
loop_
_entity_poly.entity_id
_entity_poly.type
_entity_poly.pdbx_seq_one_letter_code
_entity_poly.pdbx_strand_id
1 'polypeptide(L)'
;MSKFVQFVKFVFYTNKNLISINLFNMENHIKSTPKDVFLHLFNIVTFYLSVIGFITLFIQYINASFPDSLDYYFMNIANGVRWSSSVLLIAFPAYLLTTWFLEKDLISIPAKRDLKLRKWLTYFTLFVSAITIIIDLMTFVYNFLNGELSTRFFLKVLVVLVVAGAVFGYYLWDLKREEQKTKVLRILAIVSGVLVLGSVVLGFFIVGTPSEQRNRRFDDQRLNDLQVMQSQVVDYWTKKNALPTKLADLQDNISGFMVPTDPNTQIAYEYNIISPLSFNLCANFAGSNLTDSLVNREPTYYSPYDNYQQNWSHDKGRVCFERTIDPELYKNTPAVPTKF
;
A
#
# COMPACT_ATOMS: atom_id res chain seq x y z
N MET A 1 -88.88 11.59 -7.14
CA MET A 1 -87.92 10.51 -6.80
C MET A 1 -86.48 10.75 -7.30
N SER A 2 -86.26 11.49 -8.39
CA SER A 2 -84.92 11.70 -8.98
C SER A 2 -83.97 12.63 -8.19
N LYS A 3 -84.47 13.69 -7.53
CA LYS A 3 -83.60 14.66 -6.82
C LYS A 3 -83.07 14.17 -5.45
N PHE A 4 -83.73 13.22 -4.80
CA PHE A 4 -83.29 12.67 -3.51
C PHE A 4 -82.13 11.65 -3.67
N VAL A 5 -82.14 10.89 -4.78
CA VAL A 5 -81.05 9.96 -5.13
C VAL A 5 -79.77 10.71 -5.53
N GLN A 6 -79.90 11.90 -6.13
CA GLN A 6 -78.76 12.76 -6.45
C GLN A 6 -78.11 13.40 -5.20
N PHE A 7 -78.92 13.81 -4.21
CA PHE A 7 -78.42 14.36 -2.96
C PHE A 7 -77.72 13.30 -2.09
N VAL A 8 -78.27 12.09 -2.02
CA VAL A 8 -77.62 10.96 -1.33
C VAL A 8 -76.32 10.56 -2.03
N LYS A 9 -76.26 10.55 -3.37
CA LYS A 9 -74.99 10.35 -4.10
C LYS A 9 -73.98 11.47 -3.83
N PHE A 10 -74.40 12.73 -3.71
CA PHE A 10 -73.49 13.86 -3.43
C PHE A 10 -72.92 13.83 -2.00
N VAL A 11 -73.72 13.45 -1.01
CA VAL A 11 -73.27 13.31 0.40
C VAL A 11 -72.35 12.08 0.57
N PHE A 12 -72.61 10.98 -0.15
CA PHE A 12 -71.70 9.82 -0.13
C PHE A 12 -70.43 10.03 -0.97
N TYR A 13 -70.46 10.84 -2.03
CA TYR A 13 -69.28 11.13 -2.86
C TYR A 13 -68.31 12.11 -2.18
N THR A 14 -68.82 13.08 -1.43
CA THR A 14 -68.00 14.01 -0.65
C THR A 14 -67.38 13.35 0.58
N ASN A 15 -68.10 12.44 1.26
CA ASN A 15 -67.54 11.73 2.42
C ASN A 15 -66.51 10.65 2.03
N LYS A 16 -66.66 10.00 0.87
CA LYS A 16 -65.65 9.04 0.38
C LYS A 16 -64.35 9.73 -0.05
N ASN A 17 -64.41 10.98 -0.54
CA ASN A 17 -63.22 11.79 -0.83
C ASN A 17 -62.60 12.44 0.41
N LEU A 18 -63.39 12.84 1.42
CA LEU A 18 -62.83 13.36 2.67
C LEU A 18 -62.17 12.26 3.53
N ILE A 19 -62.62 11.00 3.42
CA ILE A 19 -62.00 9.86 4.09
C ILE A 19 -60.84 9.26 3.25
N SER A 20 -60.89 9.33 1.91
CA SER A 20 -59.77 8.86 1.06
C SER A 20 -58.61 9.86 0.96
N ILE A 21 -58.83 11.16 1.18
CA ILE A 21 -57.75 12.17 1.20
C ILE A 21 -56.89 12.07 2.48
N ASN A 22 -57.42 11.53 3.58
CA ASN A 22 -56.63 11.29 4.80
C ASN A 22 -55.92 9.92 4.83
N LEU A 23 -56.13 9.06 3.83
CA LEU A 23 -55.45 7.76 3.69
C LEU A 23 -54.43 7.73 2.53
N PHE A 24 -54.29 8.84 1.80
CA PHE A 24 -53.33 9.02 0.72
C PHE A 24 -52.27 10.03 1.20
N ASN A 25 -51.03 9.58 1.39
CA ASN A 25 -49.86 10.35 1.86
C ASN A 25 -49.69 10.57 3.37
N MET A 26 -49.91 9.53 4.18
CA MET A 26 -48.86 9.22 5.16
C MET A 26 -47.92 8.17 4.53
N GLU A 27 -47.18 8.59 3.49
CA GLU A 27 -45.80 8.11 3.40
C GLU A 27 -45.16 8.59 4.71
N ASN A 28 -45.23 7.75 5.74
CA ASN A 28 -44.31 7.83 6.87
C ASN A 28 -42.93 7.53 6.27
N HIS A 29 -42.38 8.52 5.57
CA HIS A 29 -40.97 8.60 5.26
C HIS A 29 -40.31 8.60 6.63
N ILE A 30 -39.93 7.41 7.10
CA ILE A 30 -39.07 7.26 8.26
C ILE A 30 -37.86 8.14 7.95
N LYS A 31 -37.78 9.27 8.64
CA LYS A 31 -36.68 10.21 8.45
C LYS A 31 -35.42 9.52 8.96
N SER A 32 -34.37 9.57 8.15
CA SER A 32 -33.06 9.04 8.54
C SER A 32 -32.64 9.67 9.86
N THR A 33 -32.38 8.85 10.88
CA THR A 33 -31.79 9.36 12.11
C THR A 33 -30.32 9.69 11.88
N PRO A 34 -29.69 10.59 12.66
CA PRO A 34 -28.25 10.86 12.56
C PRO A 34 -27.41 9.58 12.67
N LYS A 35 -27.84 8.62 13.49
CA LYS A 35 -27.23 7.28 13.60
C LYS A 35 -27.28 6.53 12.27
N ASP A 36 -28.42 6.50 11.59
CA ASP A 36 -28.58 5.80 10.31
C ASP A 36 -27.67 6.43 9.24
N VAL A 37 -27.60 7.77 9.20
CA VAL A 37 -26.71 8.50 8.27
C VAL A 37 -25.25 8.15 8.52
N PHE A 38 -24.81 8.23 9.78
CA PHE A 38 -23.44 7.90 10.16
C PHE A 38 -23.09 6.45 9.79
N LEU A 39 -23.95 5.49 10.12
CA LEU A 39 -23.68 4.07 9.90
C LEU A 39 -23.59 3.75 8.39
N HIS A 40 -24.50 4.31 7.57
CA HIS A 40 -24.44 4.14 6.11
C HIS A 40 -23.19 4.79 5.49
N LEU A 41 -22.82 5.99 5.93
CA LEU A 41 -21.61 6.67 5.44
C LEU A 41 -20.34 5.92 5.87
N PHE A 42 -20.28 5.47 7.12
CA PHE A 42 -19.14 4.70 7.61
C PHE A 42 -19.02 3.34 6.92
N ASN A 43 -20.14 2.68 6.62
CA ASN A 43 -20.17 1.44 5.84
C ASN A 43 -19.61 1.64 4.42
N ILE A 44 -20.04 2.67 3.68
CA ILE A 44 -19.53 2.92 2.32
C ILE A 44 -18.05 3.33 2.31
N VAL A 45 -17.60 4.10 3.30
CA VAL A 45 -16.18 4.49 3.44
C VAL A 45 -15.30 3.26 3.72
N THR A 46 -15.68 2.44 4.70
CA THR A 46 -14.93 1.22 5.04
C THR A 46 -14.94 0.19 3.91
N PHE A 47 -16.04 0.12 3.14
CA PHE A 47 -16.12 -0.65 1.91
C PHE A 47 -15.11 -0.16 0.86
N TYR A 48 -15.08 1.14 0.54
CA TYR A 48 -14.16 1.69 -0.45
C TYR A 48 -12.69 1.55 -0.02
N LEU A 49 -12.38 1.78 1.26
CA LEU A 49 -11.03 1.53 1.79
C LEU A 49 -10.62 0.06 1.62
N SER A 50 -11.55 -0.87 1.84
CA SER A 50 -11.29 -2.30 1.64
C SER A 50 -11.02 -2.62 0.17
N VAL A 51 -11.84 -2.09 -0.75
CA VAL A 51 -11.66 -2.28 -2.21
C VAL A 51 -10.33 -1.71 -2.69
N ILE A 52 -10.02 -0.47 -2.30
CA ILE A 52 -8.76 0.20 -2.66
C ILE A 52 -7.57 -0.58 -2.09
N GLY A 53 -7.62 -0.94 -0.81
CA GLY A 53 -6.57 -1.75 -0.17
C GLY A 53 -6.35 -3.08 -0.89
N PHE A 54 -7.44 -3.78 -1.26
CA PHE A 54 -7.36 -5.05 -1.99
C PHE A 54 -6.73 -4.88 -3.38
N ILE A 55 -7.17 -3.91 -4.16
CA ILE A 55 -6.58 -3.62 -5.48
C ILE A 55 -5.10 -3.27 -5.35
N THR A 56 -4.75 -2.36 -4.43
CA THR A 56 -3.35 -1.98 -4.18
C THR A 56 -2.49 -3.19 -3.83
N LEU A 57 -2.98 -4.07 -2.95
CA LEU A 57 -2.24 -5.27 -2.54
C LEU A 57 -1.91 -6.17 -3.75
N PHE A 58 -2.89 -6.46 -4.60
CA PHE A 58 -2.69 -7.29 -5.80
C PHE A 58 -1.79 -6.62 -6.84
N ILE A 59 -1.88 -5.29 -7.01
CA ILE A 59 -0.94 -4.54 -7.85
C ILE A 59 0.49 -4.71 -7.35
N GLN A 60 0.72 -4.70 -6.03
CA GLN A 60 2.06 -4.92 -5.48
C GLN A 60 2.54 -6.37 -5.68
N TYR A 61 1.66 -7.36 -5.61
CA TYR A 61 2.04 -8.74 -5.94
C TYR A 61 2.43 -8.91 -7.41
N ILE A 62 1.74 -8.20 -8.30
CA ILE A 62 2.11 -8.15 -9.72
C ILE A 62 3.48 -7.50 -9.88
N ASN A 63 3.75 -6.37 -9.21
CA ASN A 63 5.06 -5.72 -9.26
C ASN A 63 6.18 -6.62 -8.74
N ALA A 64 5.92 -7.38 -7.68
CA ALA A 64 6.90 -8.32 -7.11
C ALA A 64 7.16 -9.52 -8.03
N SER A 65 6.12 -10.02 -8.71
CA SER A 65 6.22 -11.20 -9.59
C SER A 65 6.76 -10.86 -10.99
N PHE A 66 6.55 -9.63 -11.44
CA PHE A 66 6.98 -9.11 -12.75
C PHE A 66 7.76 -7.81 -12.56
N PRO A 67 8.97 -7.89 -11.98
CA PRO A 67 9.80 -6.71 -11.72
C PRO A 67 10.20 -6.04 -13.03
N ASP A 68 10.26 -4.71 -13.02
CA ASP A 68 10.75 -3.91 -14.14
C ASP A 68 12.17 -3.48 -13.88
N SER A 69 13.08 -3.85 -14.78
CA SER A 69 14.50 -3.50 -14.71
C SER A 69 14.78 -2.01 -14.60
N LEU A 70 13.84 -1.14 -14.99
CA LEU A 70 14.03 0.32 -14.94
C LEU A 70 13.46 0.98 -13.66
N ASP A 71 12.59 0.31 -12.91
CA ASP A 71 11.83 0.91 -11.80
C ASP A 71 11.59 -0.07 -10.63
N TYR A 72 12.43 -1.10 -10.50
CA TYR A 72 12.28 -2.08 -9.43
C TYR A 72 12.85 -1.56 -8.11
N TYR A 73 11.95 -1.07 -7.25
CA TYR A 73 12.25 -0.72 -5.87
C TYR A 73 11.53 -1.67 -4.92
N PHE A 74 12.20 -2.74 -4.49
CA PHE A 74 11.64 -3.71 -3.54
C PHE A 74 11.06 -3.05 -2.28
N MET A 75 11.72 -2.00 -1.77
CA MET A 75 11.26 -1.26 -0.60
C MET A 75 9.91 -0.55 -0.82
N ASN A 76 9.66 -0.05 -2.03
CA ASN A 76 8.37 0.57 -2.38
C ASN A 76 7.26 -0.47 -2.47
N ILE A 77 7.56 -1.64 -3.05
CA ILE A 77 6.64 -2.78 -3.10
C ILE A 77 6.30 -3.24 -1.67
N ALA A 78 7.33 -3.43 -0.84
CA ALA A 78 7.18 -3.83 0.56
C ALA A 78 6.32 -2.84 1.36
N ASN A 79 6.54 -1.54 1.15
CA ASN A 79 5.72 -0.48 1.75
C ASN A 79 4.26 -0.54 1.29
N GLY A 80 4.03 -0.72 -0.01
CA GLY A 80 2.69 -0.85 -0.57
C GLY A 80 1.92 -2.05 -0.01
N VAL A 81 2.58 -3.21 0.12
CA VAL A 81 1.99 -4.42 0.74
C VAL A 81 1.68 -4.17 2.22
N ARG A 82 2.58 -3.54 2.98
CA ARG A 82 2.34 -3.19 4.39
C ARG A 82 1.15 -2.25 4.56
N TRP A 83 1.09 -1.19 3.76
CA TRP A 83 0.02 -0.20 3.83
C TRP A 83 -1.33 -0.83 3.49
N SER A 84 -1.42 -1.52 2.35
CA SER A 84 -2.66 -2.17 1.91
C SER A 84 -3.13 -3.26 2.88
N SER A 85 -2.22 -4.07 3.41
CA SER A 85 -2.54 -5.06 4.45
C SER A 85 -3.07 -4.41 5.72
N SER A 86 -2.47 -3.30 6.17
CA SER A 86 -2.93 -2.55 7.35
C SER A 86 -4.34 -1.99 7.14
N VAL A 87 -4.63 -1.44 5.95
CA VAL A 87 -5.96 -0.97 5.58
C VAL A 87 -6.96 -2.11 5.60
N LEU A 88 -6.65 -3.26 4.98
CA LEU A 88 -7.56 -4.41 4.92
C LEU A 88 -7.87 -5.00 6.30
N LEU A 89 -6.85 -5.14 7.16
CA LEU A 89 -7.02 -5.70 8.51
C LEU A 89 -7.96 -4.86 9.40
N ILE A 90 -8.14 -3.57 9.10
CA ILE A 90 -9.01 -2.67 9.89
C ILE A 90 -10.32 -2.38 9.15
N ALA A 91 -10.24 -1.93 7.89
CA ALA A 91 -11.39 -1.49 7.12
C ALA A 91 -12.35 -2.64 6.79
N PHE A 92 -11.84 -3.83 6.48
CA PHE A 92 -12.70 -4.94 6.08
C PHE A 92 -13.52 -5.52 7.25
N PRO A 93 -12.94 -5.78 8.44
CA PRO A 93 -13.74 -6.14 9.61
C PRO A 93 -14.74 -5.04 9.99
N ALA A 94 -14.35 -3.76 9.91
CA ALA A 94 -15.27 -2.65 10.17
C ALA A 94 -16.44 -2.62 9.17
N TYR A 95 -16.19 -2.90 7.89
CA TYR A 95 -17.22 -3.05 6.86
C TYR A 95 -18.18 -4.22 7.16
N LEU A 96 -17.67 -5.38 7.56
CA LEU A 96 -18.52 -6.52 7.91
C LEU A 96 -19.37 -6.23 9.16
N LEU A 97 -18.77 -5.63 10.19
CA LEU A 97 -19.49 -5.26 11.42
C LEU A 97 -20.61 -4.26 11.13
N THR A 98 -20.33 -3.24 10.32
CA THR A 98 -21.34 -2.22 9.97
C THR A 98 -22.43 -2.78 9.07
N THR A 99 -22.09 -3.66 8.13
CA THR A 99 -23.06 -4.39 7.31
C THR A 99 -23.97 -5.26 8.19
N TRP A 100 -23.40 -5.98 9.16
CA TRP A 100 -24.16 -6.79 10.11
C TRP A 100 -25.10 -5.94 10.97
N PHE A 101 -24.65 -4.78 11.47
CA PHE A 101 -25.52 -3.86 12.21
C PHE A 101 -26.67 -3.32 11.34
N LEU A 102 -26.39 -2.94 10.10
CA LEU A 102 -27.41 -2.47 9.15
C LEU A 102 -28.44 -3.57 8.84
N GLU A 103 -27.98 -4.80 8.59
CA GLU A 103 -28.87 -5.92 8.29
C GLU A 103 -29.77 -6.27 9.48
N LYS A 104 -29.23 -6.22 10.70
CA LYS A 104 -30.01 -6.41 11.94
C LYS A 104 -31.09 -5.33 12.11
N ASP A 105 -30.76 -4.07 11.82
CA ASP A 105 -31.71 -2.96 11.88
C ASP A 105 -32.79 -3.08 10.79
N LEU A 106 -32.44 -3.54 9.59
CA LEU A 106 -33.38 -3.77 8.48
C LEU A 106 -34.36 -4.92 8.75
N ILE A 107 -33.90 -6.01 9.39
CA ILE A 107 -34.77 -7.12 9.81
C ILE A 107 -35.75 -6.65 10.89
N SER A 108 -35.30 -5.78 11.80
CA SER A 108 -36.12 -5.29 12.91
C SER A 108 -37.14 -4.24 12.46
N ILE A 109 -36.79 -3.40 11.47
CA ILE A 109 -37.64 -2.33 10.93
C ILE A 109 -37.58 -2.36 9.39
N PRO A 110 -38.43 -3.16 8.72
CA PRO A 110 -38.40 -3.32 7.26
C PRO A 110 -38.54 -2.02 6.46
N ALA A 111 -39.26 -1.03 7.00
CA ALA A 111 -39.46 0.27 6.38
C ALA A 111 -38.17 1.12 6.25
N LYS A 112 -37.07 0.77 6.94
CA LYS A 112 -35.76 1.41 6.73
C LYS A 112 -35.10 1.01 5.39
N ARG A 113 -35.59 -0.01 4.68
CA ARG A 113 -35.04 -0.42 3.38
C ARG A 113 -35.26 0.63 2.28
N ASP A 114 -36.35 1.39 2.40
CA ASP A 114 -36.75 2.43 1.46
C ASP A 114 -36.18 3.81 1.79
N LEU A 115 -35.23 3.88 2.73
CA LEU A 115 -34.49 5.11 3.00
C LEU A 115 -33.82 5.60 1.71
N LYS A 116 -34.19 6.82 1.30
CA LYS A 116 -33.64 7.51 0.12
C LYS A 116 -32.11 7.53 0.16
N LEU A 117 -31.52 7.69 1.34
CA LEU A 117 -30.06 7.69 1.55
C LEU A 117 -29.41 6.38 1.10
N ARG A 118 -29.92 5.21 1.50
CA ARG A 118 -29.35 3.91 1.13
C ARG A 118 -29.40 3.71 -0.39
N LYS A 119 -30.54 4.00 -1.01
CA LYS A 119 -30.71 3.89 -2.47
C LYS A 119 -29.72 4.82 -3.18
N TRP A 120 -29.64 6.08 -2.76
CA TRP A 120 -28.72 7.06 -3.33
C TRP A 120 -27.25 6.62 -3.23
N LEU A 121 -26.80 6.16 -2.05
CA LEU A 121 -25.44 5.66 -1.86
C LEU A 121 -25.15 4.43 -2.73
N THR A 122 -26.13 3.54 -2.91
CA THR A 122 -25.97 2.36 -3.78
C THR A 122 -25.83 2.74 -5.25
N TYR A 123 -26.68 3.65 -5.74
CA TYR A 123 -26.56 4.18 -7.10
C TYR A 123 -25.25 4.95 -7.29
N PHE A 124 -24.78 5.67 -6.26
CA PHE A 124 -23.48 6.33 -6.28
C PHE A 124 -22.34 5.33 -6.42
N THR A 125 -22.37 4.20 -5.69
CA THR A 125 -21.36 3.13 -5.86
C THR A 125 -21.39 2.51 -7.24
N LEU A 126 -22.57 2.25 -7.81
CA LEU A 126 -22.68 1.76 -9.19
C LEU A 126 -22.09 2.75 -10.20
N PHE A 127 -22.36 4.04 -10.02
CA PHE A 127 -21.82 5.10 -10.87
C PHE A 127 -20.29 5.18 -10.78
N VAL A 128 -19.74 5.21 -9.56
CA VAL A 128 -18.28 5.23 -9.34
C VAL A 128 -17.64 3.99 -9.96
N SER A 129 -18.20 2.80 -9.73
CA SER A 129 -17.68 1.55 -10.28
C SER A 129 -17.72 1.52 -11.81
N ALA A 130 -18.77 2.05 -12.43
CA ALA A 130 -18.87 2.15 -13.88
C ALA A 130 -17.82 3.12 -14.46
N ILE A 131 -17.61 4.28 -13.81
CA ILE A 131 -16.56 5.22 -14.19
C ILE A 131 -15.18 4.57 -14.06
N THR A 132 -14.91 3.84 -12.96
CA THR A 132 -13.63 3.14 -12.79
C THR A 132 -13.37 2.17 -13.94
N ILE A 133 -14.37 1.38 -14.35
CA ILE A 133 -14.25 0.47 -15.51
C ILE A 133 -13.95 1.24 -16.79
N ILE A 134 -14.65 2.34 -17.05
CA ILE A 134 -14.43 3.16 -18.25
C ILE A 134 -13.01 3.73 -18.28
N ILE A 135 -12.56 4.33 -17.17
CA ILE A 135 -11.21 4.91 -17.06
C ILE A 135 -10.15 3.81 -17.24
N ASP A 136 -10.31 2.66 -16.59
CA ASP A 136 -9.36 1.55 -16.69
C ASP A 136 -9.24 1.01 -18.12
N LEU A 137 -10.35 0.88 -18.84
CA LEU A 137 -10.36 0.51 -20.26
C LEU A 137 -9.74 1.60 -21.15
N MET A 138 -9.98 2.88 -20.86
CA MET A 138 -9.33 3.99 -21.57
C MET A 138 -7.81 3.95 -21.38
N THR A 139 -7.34 3.76 -20.15
CA THR A 139 -5.92 3.62 -19.83
C THR A 139 -5.32 2.40 -20.52
N PHE A 140 -6.04 1.28 -20.56
CA PHE A 140 -5.62 0.08 -21.30
C PHE A 140 -5.40 0.38 -22.79
N VAL A 141 -6.39 0.99 -23.45
CA VAL A 141 -6.31 1.34 -24.87
C VAL A 141 -5.18 2.34 -25.13
N TYR A 142 -5.05 3.38 -24.30
CA TYR A 142 -4.00 4.38 -24.45
C TYR A 142 -2.59 3.76 -24.43
N ASN A 143 -2.30 2.90 -23.45
CA ASN A 143 -0.99 2.23 -23.34
C ASN A 143 -0.80 1.16 -24.43
N PHE A 144 -1.87 0.49 -24.86
CA PHE A 144 -1.83 -0.42 -26.00
C PHE A 144 -1.42 0.30 -27.29
N LEU A 145 -2.02 1.47 -27.56
CA LEU A 145 -1.71 2.27 -28.74
C LEU A 145 -0.30 2.86 -28.72
N ASN A 146 0.26 3.13 -27.53
CA ASN A 146 1.66 3.52 -27.39
C ASN A 146 2.65 2.36 -27.60
N GLY A 147 2.18 1.11 -27.71
CA GLY A 147 3.04 -0.07 -27.84
C GLY A 147 3.71 -0.51 -26.54
N GLU A 148 3.28 0.01 -25.38
CA GLU A 148 3.90 -0.19 -24.07
C GLU A 148 3.23 -1.32 -23.25
N LEU A 149 2.54 -2.25 -23.92
CA LEU A 149 1.72 -3.25 -23.23
C LEU A 149 2.58 -4.37 -22.61
N SER A 150 3.03 -4.13 -21.38
CA SER A 150 3.74 -5.12 -20.57
C SER A 150 2.79 -6.09 -19.87
N THR A 151 3.24 -7.32 -19.59
CA THR A 151 2.45 -8.33 -18.84
C THR A 151 1.98 -7.80 -17.48
N ARG A 152 2.85 -7.06 -16.77
CA ARG A 152 2.49 -6.40 -15.50
C ARG A 152 1.36 -5.39 -15.67
N PHE A 153 1.37 -4.60 -16.74
CA PHE A 153 0.35 -3.59 -16.98
C PHE A 153 -1.00 -4.25 -17.26
N PHE A 154 -1.01 -5.26 -18.13
CA PHE A 154 -2.21 -6.05 -18.42
C PHE A 154 -2.83 -6.66 -17.15
N LEU A 155 -2.01 -7.27 -16.29
CA LEU A 155 -2.49 -7.87 -15.04
C LEU A 155 -3.06 -6.83 -14.07
N LYS A 156 -2.47 -5.61 -14.01
CA LYS A 156 -2.99 -4.53 -13.15
C LYS A 156 -4.37 -4.06 -13.60
N VAL A 157 -4.55 -3.82 -14.90
CA VAL A 157 -5.85 -3.50 -15.51
C VAL A 157 -6.84 -4.63 -15.21
N LEU A 158 -6.45 -5.88 -15.43
CA LEU A 158 -7.32 -7.03 -15.17
C LEU A 158 -7.80 -7.09 -13.70
N VAL A 159 -6.92 -6.82 -12.73
CA VAL A 159 -7.31 -6.76 -11.31
C VAL A 159 -8.35 -5.68 -11.06
N VAL A 160 -8.14 -4.47 -11.59
CA VAL A 160 -9.09 -3.36 -11.42
C VAL A 160 -10.43 -3.70 -12.06
N LEU A 161 -10.43 -4.23 -13.28
CA LEU A 161 -11.63 -4.63 -14.01
C LEU A 161 -12.42 -5.72 -13.28
N VAL A 162 -11.75 -6.76 -12.78
CA VAL A 162 -12.39 -7.87 -12.06
C VAL A 162 -13.01 -7.37 -10.75
N VAL A 163 -12.28 -6.55 -9.98
CA VAL A 163 -12.79 -6.04 -8.71
C VAL A 163 -13.94 -5.05 -8.93
N ALA A 164 -13.79 -4.08 -9.84
CA ALA A 164 -14.86 -3.14 -10.16
C ALA A 164 -16.09 -3.86 -10.75
N GLY A 165 -15.89 -4.84 -11.63
CA GLY A 165 -16.97 -5.67 -12.17
C GLY A 165 -17.71 -6.46 -11.08
N ALA A 166 -16.99 -7.05 -10.12
CA ALA A 166 -17.58 -7.74 -8.98
C ALA A 166 -18.38 -6.79 -8.07
N VAL A 167 -17.85 -5.59 -7.79
CA VAL A 167 -18.55 -4.55 -7.03
C VAL A 167 -19.82 -4.11 -7.75
N PHE A 168 -19.73 -3.79 -9.04
CA PHE A 168 -20.88 -3.41 -9.86
C PHE A 168 -21.95 -4.51 -9.87
N GLY A 169 -21.54 -5.76 -10.13
CA GLY A 169 -22.44 -6.91 -10.16
C GLY A 169 -23.13 -7.16 -8.82
N TYR A 170 -22.39 -7.05 -7.72
CA TYR A 170 -22.92 -7.20 -6.36
C TYR A 170 -24.00 -6.14 -6.05
N TYR A 171 -23.72 -4.86 -6.28
CA TYR A 171 -24.69 -3.80 -5.98
C TYR A 171 -25.88 -3.80 -6.95
N LEU A 172 -25.69 -4.23 -8.20
CA LEU A 172 -26.80 -4.44 -9.14
C LEU A 172 -27.72 -5.57 -8.67
N TRP A 173 -27.15 -6.67 -8.16
CA TRP A 173 -27.91 -7.75 -7.55
C TRP A 173 -28.61 -7.30 -6.26
N ASP A 174 -27.95 -6.53 -5.39
CA ASP A 174 -28.54 -6.02 -4.14
C ASP A 174 -29.72 -5.06 -4.39
N LEU A 175 -29.69 -4.27 -5.48
CA LEU A 175 -30.82 -3.45 -5.90
C LEU A 175 -32.03 -4.27 -6.37
N LYS A 176 -31.79 -5.39 -7.06
CA LYS A 176 -32.84 -6.25 -7.61
C LYS A 176 -33.39 -7.26 -6.60
N ARG A 177 -32.70 -7.46 -5.47
CA ARG A 177 -33.14 -8.42 -4.45
C ARG A 177 -34.44 -7.96 -3.81
N GLU A 178 -35.48 -8.79 -3.86
CA GLU A 178 -36.76 -8.54 -3.19
C GLU A 178 -36.81 -9.18 -1.80
N GLU A 179 -36.17 -10.34 -1.61
CA GLU A 179 -36.18 -11.07 -0.34
C GLU A 179 -35.37 -10.38 0.76
N GLN A 180 -35.88 -10.49 2.00
CA GLN A 180 -35.27 -9.89 3.19
C GLN A 180 -34.19 -10.76 3.84
N LYS A 181 -34.22 -12.08 3.65
CA LYS A 181 -33.23 -13.02 4.20
C LYS A 181 -32.70 -13.90 3.10
N THR A 182 -31.40 -13.83 2.82
CA THR A 182 -30.78 -14.69 1.79
C THR A 182 -29.46 -15.23 2.31
N LYS A 183 -29.25 -16.54 2.18
CA LYS A 183 -27.99 -17.20 2.57
C LYS A 183 -26.78 -16.66 1.78
N VAL A 184 -27.03 -16.07 0.60
CA VAL A 184 -26.03 -15.47 -0.28
C VAL A 184 -25.19 -14.41 0.44
N LEU A 185 -25.78 -13.51 1.24
CA LEU A 185 -25.02 -12.49 1.96
C LEU A 185 -24.01 -13.11 2.94
N ARG A 186 -24.43 -14.15 3.66
CA ARG A 186 -23.55 -14.89 4.59
C ARG A 186 -22.44 -15.61 3.85
N ILE A 187 -22.74 -16.23 2.71
CA ILE A 187 -21.73 -16.90 1.87
C ILE A 187 -20.72 -15.88 1.34
N LEU A 188 -21.19 -14.74 0.81
CA LEU A 188 -20.32 -13.68 0.31
C LEU A 188 -19.43 -13.10 1.42
N ALA A 189 -19.95 -12.90 2.62
CA ALA A 189 -19.16 -12.44 3.76
C ALA A 189 -18.05 -13.44 4.14
N ILE A 190 -18.34 -14.75 4.14
CA ILE A 190 -17.34 -15.78 4.45
C ILE A 190 -16.30 -15.86 3.33
N VAL A 191 -16.74 -15.92 2.08
CA VAL A 191 -15.83 -16.03 0.92
C VAL A 191 -14.92 -14.81 0.82
N SER A 192 -15.46 -13.60 0.93
CA SER A 192 -14.66 -12.37 0.93
C SER A 192 -13.74 -12.29 2.15
N GLY A 193 -14.18 -12.75 3.32
CA GLY A 193 -13.32 -12.82 4.51
C GLY A 193 -12.15 -13.77 4.37
N VAL A 194 -12.37 -14.98 3.85
CA VAL A 194 -11.30 -15.94 3.56
C VAL A 194 -10.35 -15.41 2.49
N LEU A 195 -10.90 -14.78 1.44
CA LEU A 195 -10.10 -14.17 0.37
C LEU A 195 -9.18 -13.05 0.90
N VAL A 196 -9.71 -12.13 1.71
CA VAL A 196 -8.94 -11.02 2.29
C VAL A 196 -7.91 -11.50 3.29
N LEU A 197 -8.26 -12.43 4.18
CA LEU A 197 -7.29 -12.99 5.12
C LEU A 197 -6.19 -13.77 4.39
N GLY A 198 -6.58 -14.59 3.40
CA GLY A 198 -5.64 -15.33 2.57
C GLY A 198 -4.69 -14.42 1.79
N SER A 199 -5.20 -13.31 1.23
CA SER A 199 -4.35 -12.34 0.54
C SER A 199 -3.38 -11.67 1.50
N VAL A 200 -3.82 -11.18 2.66
CA VAL A 200 -2.90 -10.57 3.65
C VAL A 200 -1.81 -11.55 4.10
N VAL A 201 -2.16 -12.82 4.34
CA VAL A 201 -1.19 -13.86 4.71
C VAL A 201 -0.17 -14.09 3.59
N LEU A 202 -0.61 -14.14 2.32
CA LEU A 202 0.27 -14.24 1.16
C LEU A 202 1.28 -13.08 1.11
N GLY A 203 0.87 -11.88 1.53
CA GLY A 203 1.74 -10.71 1.58
C GLY A 203 2.97 -10.88 2.47
N PHE A 204 2.83 -11.59 3.58
CA PHE A 204 3.97 -11.89 4.46
C PHE A 204 4.95 -12.87 3.83
N PHE A 205 4.50 -13.79 2.97
CA PHE A 205 5.40 -14.68 2.24
C PHE A 205 6.18 -13.97 1.12
N ILE A 206 5.59 -12.94 0.50
CA ILE A 206 6.22 -12.19 -0.60
C ILE A 206 7.22 -11.15 -0.07
N VAL A 207 6.82 -10.37 0.93
CA VAL A 207 7.63 -9.25 1.44
C VAL A 207 8.47 -9.64 2.65
N GLY A 208 8.16 -10.74 3.31
CA GLY A 208 8.75 -11.13 4.58
C GLY A 208 7.98 -10.58 5.78
N THR A 209 8.29 -11.13 6.93
CA THR A 209 7.67 -10.85 8.22
C THR A 209 8.11 -9.49 8.79
N PRO A 210 7.36 -8.91 9.75
CA PRO A 210 7.77 -7.67 10.43
C PRO A 210 9.16 -7.74 11.07
N SER A 211 9.56 -8.91 11.59
CA SER A 211 10.89 -9.12 12.17
C SER A 211 11.99 -9.06 11.11
N GLU A 212 11.78 -9.70 9.96
CA GLU A 212 12.73 -9.64 8.84
C GLU A 212 12.86 -8.22 8.31
N GLN A 213 11.77 -7.48 8.21
CA GLN A 213 11.78 -6.08 7.78
C GLN A 213 12.48 -5.14 8.76
N ARG A 214 12.46 -5.45 10.06
CA ARG A 214 13.26 -4.72 11.06
C ARG A 214 14.74 -5.07 10.91
N ASN A 215 15.05 -6.35 10.74
CA ASN A 215 16.42 -6.83 10.55
C ASN A 215 17.07 -6.25 9.28
N ARG A 216 16.33 -6.18 8.17
CA ARG A 216 16.80 -5.53 6.94
C ARG A 216 17.16 -4.06 7.15
N ARG A 217 16.31 -3.29 7.85
CA ARG A 217 16.64 -1.88 8.16
C ARG A 217 17.88 -1.73 9.05
N PHE A 218 18.13 -2.67 9.95
CA PHE A 218 19.38 -2.70 10.70
C PHE A 218 20.58 -3.03 9.80
N ASP A 219 20.42 -3.97 8.86
CA ASP A 219 21.43 -4.30 7.86
C ASP A 219 21.73 -3.11 6.93
N ASP A 220 20.71 -2.39 6.46
CA ASP A 220 20.86 -1.17 5.64
C ASP A 220 21.63 -0.09 6.41
N GLN A 221 21.30 0.10 7.70
CA GLN A 221 22.04 1.05 8.55
C GLN A 221 23.49 0.62 8.75
N ARG A 222 23.76 -0.68 8.94
CA ARG A 222 25.13 -1.20 9.03
C ARG A 222 25.91 -0.91 7.75
N LEU A 223 25.33 -1.16 6.58
CA LEU A 223 25.97 -0.86 5.30
C LEU A 223 26.29 0.62 5.17
N ASN A 224 25.35 1.50 5.50
CA ASN A 224 25.57 2.94 5.51
C ASN A 224 26.70 3.33 6.48
N ASP A 225 26.73 2.77 7.69
CA ASP A 225 27.80 3.00 8.66
C ASP A 225 29.17 2.56 8.11
N LEU A 226 29.24 1.38 7.48
CA LEU A 226 30.46 0.87 6.86
C LEU A 226 30.94 1.76 5.70
N GLN A 227 30.03 2.24 4.85
CA GLN A 227 30.33 3.17 3.76
C GLN A 227 30.88 4.50 4.26
N VAL A 228 30.27 5.05 5.32
CA VAL A 228 30.74 6.27 5.98
C VAL A 228 32.10 6.05 6.64
N MET A 229 32.31 4.93 7.33
CA MET A 229 33.62 4.64 7.91
C MET A 229 34.69 4.47 6.83
N GLN A 230 34.38 3.82 5.71
CA GLN A 230 35.29 3.69 4.59
C GLN A 230 35.71 5.05 4.05
N SER A 231 34.78 5.99 3.84
CA SER A 231 35.13 7.34 3.37
C SER A 231 36.03 8.06 4.37
N GLN A 232 35.77 7.95 5.66
CA GLN A 232 36.63 8.54 6.70
C GLN A 232 38.02 7.90 6.76
N VAL A 233 38.15 6.58 6.53
CA VAL A 233 39.46 5.90 6.43
C VAL A 233 40.26 6.43 5.23
N VAL A 234 39.61 6.59 4.07
CA VAL A 234 40.24 7.13 2.86
C VAL A 234 40.65 8.60 3.05
N ASP A 235 39.81 9.41 3.68
CA ASP A 235 40.13 10.80 4.01
C ASP A 235 41.30 10.90 4.99
N TYR A 236 41.32 10.06 6.01
CA TYR A 236 42.41 9.98 6.98
C TYR A 236 43.74 9.64 6.29
N TRP A 237 43.71 8.62 5.42
CA TRP A 237 44.87 8.21 4.64
C TRP A 237 45.36 9.33 3.71
N THR A 238 44.45 10.02 3.02
CA THR A 238 44.78 11.13 2.10
C THR A 238 45.46 12.29 2.84
N LYS A 239 45.03 12.58 4.08
CA LYS A 239 45.59 13.69 4.89
C LYS A 239 46.90 13.33 5.58
N LYS A 240 47.07 12.08 6.02
CA LYS A 240 48.19 11.65 6.88
C LYS A 240 49.17 10.69 6.20
N ASN A 241 48.89 10.27 4.96
CA ASN A 241 49.63 9.25 4.21
C ASN A 241 49.83 7.93 4.98
N ALA A 242 48.92 7.60 5.89
CA ALA A 242 48.94 6.40 6.70
C ALA A 242 47.52 5.97 7.07
N LEU A 243 47.26 4.67 7.11
CA LEU A 243 45.98 4.13 7.59
C LEU A 243 45.84 4.36 9.11
N PRO A 244 44.61 4.57 9.61
CA PRO A 244 44.36 4.71 11.05
C PRO A 244 44.68 3.39 11.78
N THR A 245 45.30 3.45 12.96
CA THR A 245 45.67 2.23 13.71
C THR A 245 44.46 1.57 14.36
N LYS A 246 43.44 2.37 14.68
CA LYS A 246 42.15 1.97 15.25
C LYS A 246 41.07 2.91 14.75
N LEU A 247 39.82 2.44 14.70
CA LEU A 247 38.69 3.28 14.26
C LEU A 247 38.53 4.55 15.11
N ALA A 248 38.87 4.51 16.39
CA ALA A 248 38.82 5.68 17.26
C ALA A 248 39.71 6.86 16.77
N ASP A 249 40.74 6.58 15.97
CA ASP A 249 41.60 7.63 15.39
C ASP A 249 40.87 8.46 14.32
N LEU A 250 39.72 7.99 13.82
CA LEU A 250 38.87 8.71 12.89
C LEU A 250 38.01 9.78 13.57
N GLN A 251 37.86 9.72 14.90
CA GLN A 251 37.03 10.70 15.62
C GLN A 251 37.60 12.11 15.48
N ASP A 252 36.74 13.05 15.13
CA ASP A 252 37.13 14.43 14.93
C ASP A 252 36.08 15.37 15.53
N ASN A 253 36.48 16.06 16.60
CA ASN A 253 35.63 17.01 17.32
C ASN A 253 35.32 18.27 16.50
N ILE A 254 36.10 18.59 15.47
CA ILE A 254 35.91 19.78 14.63
C ILE A 254 34.84 19.49 13.56
N SER A 255 34.97 18.38 12.84
CA SER A 255 33.91 17.95 11.89
C SER A 255 32.68 17.36 12.59
N GLY A 256 32.80 16.98 13.86
CA GLY A 256 31.76 16.32 14.64
C GLY A 256 31.60 14.84 14.31
N PHE A 257 32.55 14.25 13.58
CA PHE A 257 32.49 12.85 13.22
C PHE A 257 32.77 11.96 14.43
N MET A 258 31.81 11.09 14.74
CA MET A 258 31.95 10.01 15.71
C MET A 258 31.78 8.67 15.00
N VAL A 259 32.63 7.71 15.34
CA VAL A 259 32.56 6.37 14.77
C VAL A 259 31.22 5.72 15.16
N PRO A 260 30.40 5.29 14.18
CA PRO A 260 29.15 4.62 14.48
C PRO A 260 29.39 3.26 15.14
N THR A 261 28.39 2.76 15.84
CA THR A 261 28.38 1.40 16.41
C THR A 261 27.20 0.63 15.85
N ASP A 262 27.22 -0.70 15.95
CA ASP A 262 26.14 -1.54 15.43
C ASP A 262 24.78 -1.10 16.02
N PRO A 263 23.79 -0.75 15.18
CA PRO A 263 22.56 -0.10 15.63
C PRO A 263 21.69 -1.01 16.51
N ASN A 264 21.90 -2.32 16.48
CA ASN A 264 21.13 -3.30 17.26
C ASN A 264 21.87 -3.73 18.53
N THR A 265 23.18 -4.00 18.44
CA THR A 265 23.99 -4.56 19.53
C THR A 265 24.82 -3.51 20.26
N GLN A 266 25.00 -2.31 19.69
CA GLN A 266 25.84 -1.23 20.21
C GLN A 266 27.32 -1.61 20.35
N ILE A 267 27.74 -2.69 19.69
CA ILE A 267 29.14 -3.12 19.65
C ILE A 267 29.84 -2.34 18.53
N ALA A 268 31.09 -1.94 18.76
CA ALA A 268 31.91 -1.28 17.73
C ALA A 268 32.15 -2.22 16.54
N TYR A 269 32.15 -1.64 15.34
CA TYR A 269 32.48 -2.39 14.12
C TYR A 269 33.93 -2.88 14.12
N GLU A 270 34.18 -3.97 13.40
CA GLU A 270 35.52 -4.53 13.29
C GLU A 270 36.29 -3.87 12.14
N TYR A 271 37.55 -3.52 12.41
CA TYR A 271 38.47 -2.94 11.44
C TYR A 271 39.84 -3.58 11.60
N ASN A 272 40.39 -4.10 10.49
CA ASN A 272 41.74 -4.64 10.48
C ASN A 272 42.52 -4.12 9.28
N ILE A 273 43.78 -3.79 9.50
CA ILE A 273 44.74 -3.47 8.44
C ILE A 273 45.28 -4.79 7.88
N ILE A 274 45.16 -4.99 6.57
CA ILE A 274 45.66 -6.18 5.87
C ILE A 274 47.05 -5.89 5.27
N SER A 275 47.19 -4.71 4.66
CA SER A 275 48.42 -4.24 4.03
C SER A 275 48.56 -2.72 4.23
N PRO A 276 49.70 -2.10 3.88
CA PRO A 276 49.87 -0.65 3.98
C PRO A 276 48.80 0.19 3.24
N LEU A 277 48.10 -0.39 2.27
CA LEU A 277 47.06 0.26 1.48
C LEU A 277 45.72 -0.49 1.50
N SER A 278 45.61 -1.59 2.27
CA SER A 278 44.43 -2.44 2.29
C SER A 278 43.92 -2.64 3.71
N PHE A 279 42.60 -2.58 3.88
CA PHE A 279 41.92 -2.80 5.15
C PHE A 279 40.63 -3.58 4.95
N ASN A 280 40.09 -4.14 6.03
CA ASN A 280 38.74 -4.69 6.05
C ASN A 280 37.85 -3.96 7.05
N LEU A 281 36.57 -3.92 6.72
CA LEU A 281 35.49 -3.50 7.60
C LEU A 281 34.49 -4.65 7.71
N CYS A 282 34.19 -5.09 8.93
CA CYS A 282 33.26 -6.19 9.14
C CYS A 282 32.06 -5.78 9.98
N ALA A 283 30.91 -6.38 9.63
CA ALA A 283 29.68 -6.29 10.38
C ALA A 283 28.99 -7.66 10.43
N ASN A 284 28.04 -7.82 11.34
CA ASN A 284 27.23 -9.04 11.46
C ASN A 284 25.81 -8.77 10.96
N PHE A 285 25.50 -9.28 9.77
CA PHE A 285 24.23 -9.05 9.10
C PHE A 285 23.18 -10.08 9.51
N ALA A 286 21.95 -9.63 9.72
CA ALA A 286 20.84 -10.49 10.11
C ALA A 286 20.22 -11.23 8.92
N GLY A 287 20.29 -10.64 7.72
CA GLY A 287 19.85 -11.20 6.45
C GLY A 287 20.95 -11.17 5.38
N SER A 288 20.58 -11.66 4.19
CA SER A 288 21.41 -11.68 2.98
C SER A 288 20.81 -10.74 1.94
N ASN A 289 21.65 -9.97 1.25
CA ASN A 289 21.22 -9.14 0.11
C ASN A 289 21.75 -9.66 -1.24
N LEU A 290 22.40 -10.84 -1.26
CA LEU A 290 22.97 -11.43 -2.49
C LEU A 290 21.95 -11.62 -3.61
N THR A 291 20.73 -12.03 -3.25
CA THR A 291 19.60 -12.19 -4.19
C THR A 291 18.99 -10.86 -4.59
N ASP A 292 19.03 -9.87 -3.69
CA ASP A 292 18.59 -8.51 -3.97
C ASP A 292 19.55 -7.83 -4.96
N SER A 293 20.86 -8.12 -4.95
CA SER A 293 21.83 -7.57 -5.91
C SER A 293 21.68 -8.08 -7.35
N LEU A 294 21.00 -9.23 -7.57
CA LEU A 294 20.75 -9.79 -8.91
C LEU A 294 19.46 -9.25 -9.54
N VAL A 295 18.51 -8.76 -8.74
CA VAL A 295 17.19 -8.28 -9.17
C VAL A 295 17.07 -6.76 -9.03
N ASN A 296 17.66 -6.16 -7.98
CA ASN A 296 17.88 -4.73 -7.84
C ASN A 296 19.16 -4.33 -8.59
N ARG A 297 19.15 -4.45 -9.92
CA ARG A 297 19.88 -3.46 -10.71
C ARG A 297 19.11 -2.15 -10.51
N GLU A 298 19.39 -1.50 -9.38
CA GLU A 298 19.28 -0.06 -9.32
C GLU A 298 19.81 0.45 -10.68
N PRO A 299 19.04 1.19 -11.48
CA PRO A 299 19.69 2.29 -12.16
C PRO A 299 20.11 3.19 -11.01
N THR A 300 21.25 2.86 -10.38
CA THR A 300 21.95 3.79 -9.51
C THR A 300 21.90 5.07 -10.31
N TYR A 301 21.23 6.08 -9.77
CA TYR A 301 21.29 7.42 -10.32
C TYR A 301 22.74 7.56 -10.75
N TYR A 302 22.99 7.78 -12.05
CA TYR A 302 24.34 7.97 -12.55
C TYR A 302 24.85 9.20 -11.81
N SER A 303 25.35 8.96 -10.61
CA SER A 303 26.05 9.89 -9.78
C SER A 303 27.36 9.92 -10.52
N PRO A 304 27.70 11.04 -11.19
CA PRO A 304 28.95 11.15 -11.92
C PRO A 304 30.18 10.96 -11.00
N TYR A 305 29.94 10.78 -9.69
CA TYR A 305 30.90 10.59 -8.63
C TYR A 305 31.03 9.14 -8.14
N ASP A 306 30.17 8.19 -8.56
CA ASP A 306 30.33 6.77 -8.17
C ASP A 306 31.16 6.01 -9.20
N ASN A 307 32.40 6.48 -9.40
CA ASN A 307 33.39 5.84 -10.29
C ASN A 307 34.00 4.55 -9.67
N TYR A 308 33.52 4.15 -8.50
CA TYR A 308 34.04 3.01 -7.75
C TYR A 308 32.93 1.98 -7.68
N GLN A 309 32.98 0.93 -8.51
CA GLN A 309 32.07 -0.21 -8.46
C GLN A 309 32.22 -0.96 -7.11
N GLN A 310 31.75 -0.36 -6.02
CA GLN A 310 31.92 -0.85 -4.66
C GLN A 310 30.85 -1.89 -4.38
N ASN A 311 31.24 -3.16 -4.39
CA ASN A 311 30.34 -4.24 -4.05
C ASN A 311 30.12 -4.27 -2.52
N TRP A 312 28.87 -4.02 -2.12
CA TRP A 312 28.36 -4.12 -0.75
C TRP A 312 27.40 -5.30 -0.56
N SER A 313 27.48 -6.29 -1.45
CA SER A 313 26.70 -7.51 -1.33
C SER A 313 27.26 -8.40 -0.22
N HIS A 314 26.38 -8.96 0.61
CA HIS A 314 26.70 -9.76 1.78
C HIS A 314 25.69 -10.89 1.98
N ASP A 315 26.18 -11.99 2.54
CA ASP A 315 25.33 -13.04 3.08
C ASP A 315 24.90 -12.74 4.52
N LYS A 316 24.05 -13.59 5.08
CA LYS A 316 23.70 -13.57 6.50
C LYS A 316 24.91 -13.96 7.36
N GLY A 317 25.13 -13.23 8.45
CA GLY A 317 26.18 -13.47 9.43
C GLY A 317 27.32 -12.47 9.34
N ARG A 318 28.48 -12.84 9.89
CA ARG A 318 29.68 -11.97 9.89
C ARG A 318 30.28 -11.92 8.48
N VAL A 319 30.29 -10.73 7.89
CA VAL A 319 30.88 -10.47 6.57
C VAL A 319 31.87 -9.33 6.68
N CYS A 320 33.03 -9.51 6.02
CA CYS A 320 34.10 -8.53 5.97
C CYS A 320 34.27 -8.02 4.53
N PHE A 321 34.27 -6.71 4.37
CA PHE A 321 34.51 -6.04 3.12
C PHE A 321 35.96 -5.58 3.05
N GLU A 322 36.75 -6.24 2.22
CA GLU A 322 38.11 -5.82 1.91
C GLU A 322 38.10 -4.62 0.95
N ARG A 323 38.93 -3.63 1.26
CA ARG A 323 39.11 -2.40 0.49
C ARG A 323 40.60 -2.14 0.32
N THR A 324 40.97 -1.81 -0.91
CA THR A 324 42.35 -1.44 -1.27
C THR A 324 42.31 -0.03 -1.85
N ILE A 325 43.10 0.86 -1.25
CA ILE A 325 43.26 2.23 -1.71
C ILE A 325 44.21 2.21 -2.90
N ASP A 326 43.79 2.76 -4.04
CA ASP A 326 44.64 3.04 -5.18
C ASP A 326 45.27 4.43 -5.02
N PRO A 327 46.58 4.54 -4.71
CA PRO A 327 47.21 5.84 -4.51
C PRO A 327 47.19 6.72 -5.75
N GLU A 328 47.18 6.16 -6.96
CA GLU A 328 47.24 6.95 -8.20
C GLU A 328 45.95 7.72 -8.46
N LEU A 329 44.83 7.09 -8.10
CA LEU A 329 43.49 7.66 -8.16
C LEU A 329 43.29 8.81 -7.16
N TYR A 330 43.88 8.69 -5.96
CA TYR A 330 43.74 9.68 -4.87
C TYR A 330 44.92 10.66 -4.78
N LYS A 331 45.88 10.63 -5.70
CA LYS A 331 46.94 11.65 -5.80
C LYS A 331 46.29 13.00 -6.08
N ASN A 332 46.45 13.95 -5.16
CA ASN A 332 46.18 15.36 -5.44
C ASN A 332 46.94 15.77 -6.70
N THR A 333 46.24 16.09 -7.79
CA THR A 333 46.85 16.78 -8.93
C THR A 333 47.54 18.02 -8.37
N PRO A 334 48.87 18.21 -8.52
CA PRO A 334 49.53 19.38 -7.99
C PRO A 334 48.84 20.62 -8.56
N ALA A 335 48.47 21.55 -7.66
CA ALA A 335 47.90 22.83 -8.05
C ALA A 335 48.77 23.43 -9.16
N VAL A 336 48.17 23.65 -10.34
CA VAL A 336 48.83 24.40 -11.40
C VAL A 336 49.27 25.71 -10.76
N PRO A 337 50.58 26.03 -10.70
CA PRO A 337 51.00 27.29 -10.13
C PRO A 337 50.38 28.39 -10.97
N THR A 338 49.45 29.14 -10.38
CA THR A 338 48.99 30.41 -10.92
C THR A 338 50.23 31.29 -11.00
N LYS A 339 50.80 31.41 -12.20
CA LYS A 339 51.80 32.42 -12.51
C LYS A 339 51.14 33.78 -12.21
N PHE A 340 51.64 34.44 -11.16
CA PHE A 340 51.33 35.83 -10.88
C PHE A 340 51.93 36.73 -11.96
#